data_AF-A0A1A7QVP6-F1
#
_entry.id   AF-A0A1A7QVP6-F1
#
_cell.length_a   1.000
_cell.length_b   1.000
_cell.length_c   1.000
_cell.angle_alpha   90.00
_cell.angle_beta   90.00
_cell.angle_gamma   90.00
#
_symmetry.space_group_name_H-M   'P 1'
#
loop_
_entity.id
_entity.type
_entity.pdbx_description
1 polymer ?
#
loop_
_entity_poly.entity_id
_entity_poly.type
_entity_poly.pdbx_seq_one_letter_code
_entity_poly.pdbx_strand_id
1 'polypeptide(L)'
;MEDKFFTLREVELNNNCPECYSRDGLQLTFKQRFVENSFYRAISSETAHALFCNVCETSIFPARWTDDIEKVFEYQQRASTPKPTSFKLKTASWISILLLAVLLIVVTLFFLGIFKNLKL
;
A
#
# COMPACT_ATOMS: atom_id res chain seq x y z
N MET A 1 -8.82 -2.69 -10.43
CA MET A 1 -7.57 -2.88 -9.66
C MET A 1 -7.98 -2.72 -8.20
N GLU A 2 -7.81 -3.76 -7.39
CA GLU A 2 -8.24 -3.71 -5.99
C GLU A 2 -7.36 -2.76 -5.17
N ASP A 3 -7.99 -2.03 -4.27
CA ASP A 3 -7.33 -1.11 -3.36
C ASP A 3 -6.63 -1.92 -2.27
N LYS A 4 -5.30 -1.92 -2.30
CA LYS A 4 -4.49 -2.66 -1.32
C LYS A 4 -3.91 -1.70 -0.30
N PHE A 5 -3.93 -2.12 0.96
CA PHE A 5 -3.39 -1.36 2.07
C PHE A 5 -2.40 -2.22 2.85
N PHE A 6 -1.31 -1.64 3.34
CA PHE A 6 -0.44 -2.27 4.33
C PHE A 6 -0.54 -1.52 5.65
N THR A 7 -0.41 -2.23 6.77
CA THR A 7 -0.38 -1.63 8.10
C THR A 7 0.86 -0.76 8.27
N LEU A 8 0.63 0.51 8.61
CA LEU A 8 1.67 1.45 9.01
C LEU A 8 2.01 1.30 10.48
N ARG A 9 0.98 1.28 11.32
CA ARG A 9 1.09 1.30 12.78
C ARG A 9 -0.19 0.75 13.39
N GLU A 10 -0.03 0.05 14.50
CA GLU A 10 -1.11 -0.35 15.38
C GLU A 10 -0.83 0.20 16.77
N VAL A 11 -1.86 0.71 17.44
CA VAL A 11 -1.76 1.34 18.75
C VAL A 11 -2.95 0.87 19.58
N GLU A 12 -2.68 0.36 20.78
CA GLU A 12 -3.72 0.10 21.78
C GLU A 12 -4.07 1.40 22.49
N LEU A 13 -5.37 1.69 22.61
CA LEU A 13 -5.88 2.87 23.31
C LEU A 13 -6.33 2.48 24.72
N ASN A 14 -5.95 3.27 25.72
CA ASN A 14 -6.42 3.13 27.11
C ASN A 14 -7.64 4.03 27.35
N ASN A 15 -8.64 3.88 26.48
CA ASN A 15 -9.90 4.63 26.51
C ASN A 15 -11.06 3.62 26.63
N ASN A 16 -12.19 4.06 27.17
CA ASN A 16 -13.37 3.21 27.24
C ASN A 16 -14.01 3.03 25.86
N CYS A 17 -14.33 1.80 25.49
CA CYS A 17 -15.09 1.51 24.28
C CYS A 17 -16.50 2.13 24.36
N PRO A 18 -16.95 2.88 23.33
CA PRO A 18 -18.28 3.50 23.34
C PRO A 18 -19.43 2.48 23.20
N GLU A 19 -19.15 1.23 22.84
CA GLU A 19 -20.17 0.17 22.70
C GLU A 19 -20.28 -0.70 23.95
N CYS A 20 -19.15 -1.14 24.53
CA CYS A 20 -19.16 -2.07 25.67
C CYS A 20 -18.58 -1.51 26.96
N TYR A 21 -18.10 -0.26 26.97
CA TYR A 21 -17.50 0.44 28.11
C TYR A 21 -16.25 -0.23 28.72
N SER A 22 -15.73 -1.30 28.10
CA SER A 22 -14.43 -1.86 28.46
C SER A 22 -13.35 -0.81 28.29
N ARG A 23 -12.49 -0.68 29.29
CA ARG A 23 -11.30 0.17 29.25
C ARG A 23 -10.18 -0.42 28.39
N ASP A 24 -10.23 -1.73 28.18
CA ASP A 24 -9.23 -2.48 27.44
C ASP A 24 -9.77 -2.91 26.07
N GLY A 25 -8.84 -3.11 25.13
CA GLY A 25 -9.08 -3.75 23.84
C GLY A 25 -9.42 -2.82 22.68
N LEU A 26 -9.43 -1.50 22.86
CA LEU A 26 -9.47 -0.57 21.73
C LEU A 26 -8.13 -0.60 20.99
N GLN A 27 -8.15 -0.93 19.70
CA GLN A 27 -6.98 -0.98 18.82
C GLN A 27 -7.19 -0.06 17.62
N LEU A 28 -6.33 0.94 17.50
CA LEU A 28 -6.28 1.88 16.39
C LEU A 28 -5.22 1.42 15.38
N THR A 29 -5.66 1.14 14.16
CA THR A 29 -4.79 0.70 13.07
C THR A 29 -4.73 1.78 12.00
N PHE A 30 -3.51 2.25 11.69
CA PHE A 30 -3.24 3.10 10.53
C PHE A 30 -2.73 2.24 9.38
N LYS A 31 -3.23 2.50 8.18
CA LYS A 31 -2.85 1.80 6.95
C LYS A 31 -2.48 2.80 5.87
N GLN A 32 -1.65 2.37 4.93
CA GLN A 32 -1.30 3.15 3.74
C GLN A 32 -1.60 2.37 2.48
N ARG A 33 -2.17 3.06 1.50
CA ARG A 33 -2.52 2.47 0.21
C ARG A 33 -1.27 2.23 -0.64
N PHE A 34 -1.27 1.09 -1.31
CA PHE A 34 -0.31 0.75 -2.34
C PHE A 34 -1.01 0.08 -3.52
N VAL A 35 -0.37 0.19 -4.67
CA VAL A 35 -0.77 -0.49 -5.90
C VAL A 35 0.27 -1.56 -6.21
N GLU A 36 -0.20 -2.75 -6.56
CA GLU A 36 0.69 -3.83 -6.93
C GLU A 36 0.07 -4.72 -8.02
N ASN A 37 0.84 -4.91 -9.09
CA ASN A 37 0.57 -5.90 -10.13
C ASN A 37 1.85 -6.71 -10.43
N SER A 38 1.86 -7.49 -11.51
CA SER A 38 3.01 -8.32 -11.89
C SER A 38 4.24 -7.50 -12.29
N PHE A 39 4.05 -6.26 -12.74
CA PHE A 39 5.08 -5.42 -13.33
C PHE A 39 5.68 -4.42 -12.36
N TYR A 40 4.89 -3.87 -11.45
CA TYR A 40 5.35 -2.85 -10.53
C TYR A 40 4.64 -2.89 -9.19
N ARG A 41 5.24 -2.20 -8.23
CA ARG A 41 4.66 -1.84 -6.95
C ARG A 41 4.83 -0.34 -6.73
N ALA A 42 3.75 0.34 -6.35
CA ALA A 42 3.77 1.76 -6.03
C ALA A 42 3.13 2.02 -4.67
N ILE A 43 3.75 2.84 -3.83
CA ILE A 43 3.18 3.31 -2.56
C ILE A 43 2.61 4.71 -2.79
N SER A 44 1.34 4.91 -2.42
CA SER A 44 0.66 6.21 -2.51
C SER A 44 0.72 6.96 -1.19
N SER A 45 0.45 8.27 -1.19
CA SER A 45 0.34 9.07 0.04
C SER A 45 -0.98 8.87 0.79
N GLU A 46 -1.95 8.17 0.19
CA GLU A 46 -3.25 7.92 0.80
C GLU A 46 -3.14 6.99 2.01
N THR A 47 -3.71 7.42 3.13
CA THR A 47 -3.79 6.67 4.38
C THR A 47 -5.24 6.39 4.74
N ALA A 48 -5.43 5.34 5.53
CA ALA A 48 -6.71 4.97 6.12
C ALA A 48 -6.50 4.61 7.59
N HIS A 49 -7.55 4.67 8.38
CA HIS A 49 -7.52 4.25 9.77
C HIS A 49 -8.74 3.41 10.11
N ALA A 50 -8.62 2.57 11.13
CA ALA A 50 -9.71 1.81 11.69
C ALA A 50 -9.53 1.72 13.21
N LEU A 51 -10.61 1.86 13.96
CA LEU A 51 -10.65 1.59 15.39
C LEU A 51 -11.51 0.33 15.60
N PHE A 52 -10.97 -0.66 16.29
CA PHE A 52 -11.64 -1.91 16.58
C PHE A 52 -11.58 -2.21 18.07
N CYS A 53 -12.64 -2.74 18.65
CA CYS A 53 -12.64 -3.22 20.03
C CYS A 53 -12.52 -4.75 20.04
N ASN A 54 -11.41 -5.25 20.58
CA ASN A 54 -11.14 -6.68 20.71
C ASN A 54 -11.97 -7.37 21.81
N VAL A 55 -12.64 -6.60 22.68
CA VAL A 55 -13.47 -7.16 23.77
C VAL A 55 -14.90 -7.46 23.32
N CYS A 56 -15.52 -6.55 22.54
CA CYS A 56 -16.85 -6.76 21.98
C CYS A 56 -16.84 -7.03 20.47
N GLU A 57 -15.65 -7.26 19.92
CA GLU A 57 -15.40 -7.65 18.52
C GLU A 57 -16.08 -6.74 17.48
N THR A 58 -16.06 -5.43 17.72
CA THR A 58 -16.80 -4.47 16.88
C THR A 58 -15.90 -3.36 16.35
N SER A 59 -16.18 -2.93 15.11
CA SER A 59 -15.57 -1.74 14.52
C SER A 59 -16.23 -0.49 15.08
N ILE A 60 -15.41 0.42 15.59
CA ILE A 60 -15.86 1.69 16.18
C ILE A 60 -15.68 2.80 15.14
N PHE A 61 -16.77 3.18 14.48
CA PHE A 61 -16.75 4.24 13.47
C PHE A 61 -16.56 5.64 14.09
N PRO A 62 -15.97 6.60 13.36
CA PRO A 62 -15.73 7.96 13.85
C PRO A 62 -16.96 8.65 14.44
N ALA A 63 -18.17 8.40 13.90
CA ALA A 63 -19.42 8.93 14.43
C ALA A 63 -19.74 8.49 15.88
N ARG A 64 -19.05 7.46 16.40
CA ARG A 64 -19.19 6.92 17.76
C ARG A 64 -18.03 7.32 18.68
N TRP A 65 -17.06 8.08 18.18
CA TRP A 65 -15.90 8.47 18.98
C TRP A 65 -16.30 9.50 20.03
N THR A 66 -15.79 9.33 21.23
CA THR A 66 -15.85 10.35 22.28
C THR A 66 -14.74 11.38 22.07
N ASP A 67 -14.88 12.58 22.64
CA ASP A 67 -13.85 13.62 22.59
C ASP A 67 -12.45 13.13 23.01
N ASP A 68 -12.37 12.22 23.98
CA ASP A 68 -11.10 11.66 24.45
C ASP A 68 -10.44 10.73 23.42
N ILE A 69 -11.26 9.96 22.69
CA ILE A 69 -10.80 9.10 21.59
C ILE A 69 -10.33 9.99 20.43
N GLU A 70 -11.06 11.05 20.09
CA GLU A 70 -10.69 11.98 19.01
C GLU A 70 -9.32 12.63 19.29
N LYS A 71 -9.08 13.11 20.52
CA LYS A 71 -7.79 13.70 20.90
C LYS A 71 -6.63 12.72 20.80
N VAL A 72 -6.83 11.49 21.28
CA VAL A 72 -5.80 10.44 21.19
C VAL A 72 -5.57 10.05 19.73
N PHE A 73 -6.63 9.94 18.94
CA PHE A 73 -6.55 9.69 17.50
C PHE A 73 -5.70 10.75 16.81
N GLU A 74 -5.99 12.04 17.00
CA GLU A 74 -5.22 13.13 16.37
C GLU A 74 -3.73 13.05 16.71
N TYR A 75 -3.40 12.78 17.98
CA TYR A 75 -2.01 12.61 18.41
C TYR A 75 -1.35 11.44 17.69
N GLN A 76 -2.00 10.27 17.66
CA GLN A 76 -1.46 9.09 17.00
C GLN A 76 -1.38 9.26 15.48
N GLN A 77 -2.31 10.00 14.87
CA GLN A 77 -2.34 10.29 13.45
C GLN A 77 -1.14 11.16 13.04
N ARG A 78 -0.78 12.17 13.85
CA ARG A 78 0.43 12.98 13.63
C ARG A 78 1.71 12.15 13.82
N ALA A 79 1.69 11.20 14.74
CA ALA A 79 2.80 10.29 14.99
C ALA A 79 2.89 9.12 13.99
N SER A 80 1.91 8.94 13.11
CA SER A 80 1.84 7.86 12.12
C SER A 80 2.16 8.37 10.71
N THR A 81 3.40 8.87 10.54
CA THR A 81 3.82 9.45 9.27
C THR A 81 3.81 8.39 8.15
N PRO A 82 3.21 8.70 6.99
CA PRO A 82 3.16 7.76 5.88
C PRO A 82 4.56 7.47 5.35
N LYS A 83 4.76 6.26 4.82
CA LYS A 83 5.99 5.95 4.09
C LYS A 83 6.07 6.83 2.83
N PRO A 84 7.28 7.22 2.40
CA PRO A 84 7.43 8.03 1.20
C PRO A 84 6.81 7.33 0.00
N THR A 85 6.15 8.11 -0.86
CA THR A 85 5.64 7.65 -2.14
C THR A 85 6.79 7.04 -2.94
N SER A 86 6.56 5.88 -3.53
CA SER A 86 7.59 5.20 -4.31
C SER A 86 6.98 4.44 -5.47
N PHE A 87 7.76 4.27 -6.53
CA PHE A 87 7.44 3.45 -7.67
C PHE A 87 8.62 2.51 -7.95
N LYS A 88 8.37 1.20 -7.91
CA LYS A 88 9.40 0.17 -8.08
C LYS A 88 8.96 -0.84 -9.12
N LEU A 89 9.76 -0.98 -10.17
CA LEU A 89 9.61 -2.03 -11.16
C LEU A 89 10.01 -3.38 -10.56
N LYS A 90 9.22 -4.40 -10.85
CA LYS A 90 9.51 -5.80 -10.53
C LYS A 90 10.36 -6.44 -11.60
N THR A 91 10.94 -7.58 -11.28
CA THR A 91 11.75 -8.39 -12.22
C THR A 91 11.03 -8.67 -13.53
N ALA A 92 9.72 -8.94 -13.51
CA ALA A 92 8.94 -9.18 -14.72
C ALA A 92 8.95 -7.98 -15.69
N SER A 93 8.93 -6.74 -15.17
CA SER A 93 9.10 -5.54 -16.00
C SER A 93 10.47 -5.48 -16.64
N TRP A 94 11.53 -5.75 -15.86
CA TRP A 94 12.89 -5.75 -16.39
C TRP A 94 13.09 -6.81 -17.48
N ILE A 95 12.55 -8.02 -17.29
CA ILE A 95 12.56 -9.07 -18.31
C ILE A 95 11.79 -8.63 -19.56
N SER A 96 10.61 -8.02 -19.38
CA SER A 96 9.78 -7.56 -20.50
C SER A 96 10.47 -6.46 -21.29
N ILE A 97 11.13 -5.52 -20.61
CA ILE A 97 11.93 -4.45 -21.24
C ILE A 97 13.10 -5.04 -22.02
N LEU A 98 13.83 -6.00 -21.44
CA LEU A 98 14.95 -6.68 -22.11
C LEU A 98 14.49 -7.42 -23.37
N LEU A 99 13.40 -8.19 -23.28
CA LEU A 99 12.82 -8.91 -24.40
C LEU A 99 12.41 -7.96 -25.54
N LEU A 100 11.76 -6.86 -25.19
CA LEU A 100 11.32 -5.84 -26.16
C LEU A 100 12.53 -5.18 -26.85
N ALA A 101 13.60 -4.90 -26.09
CA ALA A 101 14.83 -4.33 -26.63
C ALA A 101 15.52 -5.28 -27.61
N VAL A 102 15.65 -6.57 -27.27
CA VAL A 102 16.22 -7.58 -28.17
C VAL A 102 15.38 -7.72 -29.44
N LEU A 103 14.05 -7.75 -29.31
CA LEU A 103 13.15 -7.82 -30.46
C LEU A 103 13.32 -6.62 -31.41
N LEU A 104 13.40 -5.40 -30.86
CA LEU A 104 13.63 -4.18 -31.66
C LEU A 104 14.98 -4.22 -32.39
N ILE A 105 16.04 -4.75 -31.77
CA ILE A 105 17.35 -4.91 -32.41
C ILE A 105 17.25 -5.92 -33.57
N VAL A 106 16.63 -7.08 -33.35
CA VAL A 106 16.47 -8.10 -34.40
C VAL A 106 15.68 -7.54 -35.59
N VAL A 107 14.58 -6.83 -35.31
CA VAL A 107 13.75 -6.21 -36.35
C VAL A 107 14.53 -5.16 -37.14
N THR A 108 15.28 -4.27 -36.47
CA THR A 108 16.08 -3.25 -37.16
C THR A 108 17.20 -3.87 -38.01
N LEU A 109 17.92 -4.87 -37.50
CA LEU A 109 18.94 -5.61 -38.26
C LEU A 109 18.36 -6.32 -39.49
N PHE A 110 17.14 -6.86 -39.38
CA PHE A 110 16.42 -7.46 -40.51
C PHE A 110 16.09 -6.43 -41.59
N PHE A 111 15.53 -5.27 -41.22
CA PHE A 111 15.23 -4.20 -42.17
C PHE A 111 16.48 -3.59 -42.82
N LEU A 112 17.60 -3.51 -42.09
CA LEU A 112 18.89 -3.07 -42.62
C LEU A 112 19.56 -4.10 -43.54
N GLY A 113 18.95 -5.28 -43.73
CA GLY A 113 19.45 -6.30 -44.65
C GLY A 113 20.74 -6.98 -44.20
N ILE A 114 21.17 -6.80 -42.96
CA ILE A 114 22.41 -7.41 -42.42
C ILE A 114 22.36 -8.94 -42.54
N PHE A 115 21.18 -9.55 -42.33
CA PHE A 115 20.99 -10.99 -42.47
C PHE A 115 21.09 -11.51 -43.91
N LYS A 116 20.97 -10.66 -44.95
CA LYS A 116 21.20 -11.08 -46.34
C LYS A 116 22.68 -11.21 -46.69
N ASN A 117 23.56 -10.52 -45.96
CA ASN A 117 25.01 -10.57 -46.17
C ASN A 117 25.68 -11.74 -45.43
N LEU A 118 24.95 -12.42 -44.54
CA LEU A 118 25.39 -13.62 -43.84
C LEU A 118 25.08 -14.85 -44.72
N LYS A 119 25.94 -15.13 -45.70
CA LYS A 119 25.93 -16.46 -46.35
C LYS A 119 26.51 -17.47 -45.36
N LEU A 120 25.66 -18.36 -44.84
CA LEU A 120 26.09 -19.62 -44.23
C LEU A 120 26.56 -20.59 -45.31
#